data_AF-A0A3B9Q086-F1
#
_entry.id   AF-A0A3B9Q086-F1
#
_cell.length_a   1.000
_cell.length_b   1.000
_cell.length_c   1.000
_cell.angle_alpha   90.00
_cell.angle_beta   90.00
_cell.angle_gamma   90.00
#
_symmetry.space_group_name_H-M   'P 1'
#
loop_
_entity.id
_entity.type
_entity.pdbx_description
1 polymer ?
#
loop_
_entity_poly.entity_id
_entity_poly.type
_entity_poly.pdbx_seq_one_letter_code
_entity_poly.pdbx_strand_id
1 'polypeptide(L)'
;MILSILSTLLVLLTAILLVFLLGIRSKVAGVLCVYLFSFANIVLASSISGLIYHVDDRFVFTFLHAVIFIIVGLVWEKQKRPGLIESKETLKSFFSTLHLTLKQREIAVTFAVIVLSILFQITLIVVMPPNSHDSLTTHLSRIGYWLQNGTYLPFNIHNIRDIYYPLNPAFQVLWTIVQTGSDMYVEMSQFFAMLACALAVYGLSRLLNRSIKSS
;
A
#
# COMPACT_ATOMS: atom_id res chain seq x y z
N MET A 1 18.74 5.06 2.21
CA MET A 1 17.92 5.96 1.36
C MET A 1 17.83 5.46 -0.08
N ILE A 2 18.94 5.29 -0.82
CA ILE A 2 18.90 4.81 -2.22
C ILE A 2 18.19 3.44 -2.36
N LEU A 3 18.58 2.46 -1.53
CA LEU A 3 17.93 1.13 -1.54
C LEU A 3 16.44 1.19 -1.21
N SER A 4 16.05 2.05 -0.28
CA SER A 4 14.65 2.23 0.14
C SER A 4 13.80 2.75 -1.02
N ILE A 5 14.32 3.74 -1.76
CA ILE A 5 13.67 4.28 -2.96
C ILE A 5 13.59 3.21 -4.04
N LEU A 6 14.68 2.48 -4.29
CA LEU A 6 14.71 1.40 -5.27
C LEU A 6 13.70 0.30 -4.95
N SER A 7 13.66 -0.15 -3.69
CA SER A 7 12.71 -1.15 -3.19
C SER A 7 11.26 -0.70 -3.42
N THR A 8 10.94 0.55 -3.07
CA THR A 8 9.61 1.13 -3.27
C THR A 8 9.25 1.19 -4.75
N LEU A 9 10.18 1.62 -5.61
CA LEU A 9 9.97 1.66 -7.06
C LEU A 9 9.74 0.27 -7.64
N LEU A 10 10.53 -0.74 -7.24
CA LEU A 10 10.37 -2.12 -7.69
C LEU A 10 9.00 -2.67 -7.30
N VAL A 11 8.53 -2.42 -6.07
CA VAL A 11 7.19 -2.83 -5.61
C VAL A 11 6.11 -2.19 -6.48
N LEU A 12 6.16 -0.88 -6.69
CA LEU A 12 5.16 -0.14 -7.47
C LEU A 12 5.15 -0.56 -8.94
N LEU A 13 6.33 -0.68 -9.56
CA LEU A 13 6.44 -1.10 -10.96
C LEU A 13 5.93 -2.53 -11.15
N THR A 14 6.26 -3.44 -10.23
CA THR A 14 5.71 -4.81 -10.25
C THR A 14 4.19 -4.80 -10.18
N ALA A 15 3.63 -4.02 -9.25
CA ALA A 15 2.18 -3.92 -9.09
C ALA A 15 1.49 -3.37 -10.34
N ILE A 16 2.06 -2.34 -10.97
CA ILE A 16 1.56 -1.77 -12.22
C ILE A 16 1.63 -2.79 -13.37
N LEU A 17 2.75 -3.51 -13.49
CA LEU A 17 2.89 -4.56 -14.51
C LEU A 17 1.85 -5.67 -14.33
N LEU A 18 1.56 -6.10 -13.10
CA LEU A 18 0.53 -7.08 -12.81
C LEU A 18 -0.87 -6.60 -13.21
N VAL A 19 -1.18 -5.32 -12.99
CA VAL A 19 -2.46 -4.73 -13.44
C VAL A 19 -2.59 -4.79 -14.96
N PHE A 20 -1.52 -4.48 -15.70
CA PHE A 20 -1.52 -4.59 -17.15
C PHE A 20 -1.62 -6.04 -17.64
N LEU A 21 -0.92 -6.97 -16.97
CA LEU A 21 -0.95 -8.39 -17.27
C LEU A 21 -2.37 -8.97 -17.16
N LEU A 22 -3.12 -8.54 -16.15
CA LEU A 22 -4.50 -8.97 -15.92
C LEU A 22 -5.52 -8.22 -16.79
N GLY A 23 -5.10 -7.24 -17.59
CA GLY A 23 -5.98 -6.51 -18.50
C GLY A 23 -7.09 -5.71 -17.79
N ILE A 24 -6.84 -5.23 -16.57
CA ILE A 24 -7.85 -4.49 -15.80
C ILE A 24 -8.14 -3.13 -16.46
N ARG A 25 -9.32 -3.01 -17.09
CA ARG A 25 -9.70 -1.80 -17.86
C ARG A 25 -10.27 -0.66 -17.02
N SER A 26 -10.84 -0.97 -15.86
CA SER A 26 -11.43 0.07 -14.98
C SER A 26 -10.33 0.82 -14.25
N LYS A 27 -10.30 2.16 -14.37
CA LYS A 27 -9.29 3.01 -13.70
C LYS A 27 -9.32 2.86 -12.18
N VAL A 28 -10.52 2.83 -11.60
CA VAL A 28 -10.70 2.67 -10.15
C VAL A 28 -10.20 1.31 -9.69
N ALA A 29 -10.59 0.25 -10.41
CA ALA A 29 -10.12 -1.11 -10.10
C ALA A 29 -8.61 -1.24 -10.29
N GLY A 30 -8.04 -0.61 -11.33
CA GLY A 30 -6.61 -0.60 -11.58
C GLY A 30 -5.81 -0.02 -10.42
N VAL A 31 -6.21 1.15 -9.90
CA VAL A 31 -5.54 1.77 -8.74
C VAL A 31 -5.66 0.90 -7.48
N LEU A 32 -6.85 0.32 -7.23
CA LEU A 32 -7.03 -0.62 -6.11
C LEU A 32 -6.17 -1.88 -6.26
N CYS A 33 -6.06 -2.42 -7.47
CA CYS A 33 -5.18 -3.54 -7.76
C CYS A 33 -3.71 -3.18 -7.59
N VAL A 34 -3.26 -1.97 -7.98
CA VAL A 34 -1.88 -1.51 -7.69
C VAL A 34 -1.63 -1.51 -6.19
N TYR A 35 -2.55 -0.98 -5.38
CA TYR A 35 -2.44 -1.02 -3.92
C TYR A 35 -2.36 -2.47 -3.40
N LEU A 36 -3.28 -3.34 -3.81
CA LEU A 36 -3.34 -4.74 -3.36
C LEU A 36 -2.10 -5.55 -3.78
N PHE A 37 -1.61 -5.39 -5.01
CA PHE A 37 -0.40 -6.08 -5.46
C PHE A 37 0.85 -5.55 -4.78
N SER A 38 0.92 -4.24 -4.49
CA SER A 38 2.03 -3.68 -3.70
C SER A 38 2.04 -4.28 -2.30
N PHE A 39 0.87 -4.33 -1.66
CA PHE A 39 0.71 -4.93 -0.34
C PHE A 39 1.08 -6.42 -0.34
N ALA A 40 0.62 -7.18 -1.34
CA ALA A 40 0.93 -8.60 -1.49
C ALA A 40 2.42 -8.85 -1.75
N ASN A 41 3.08 -8.00 -2.55
CA ASN A 41 4.51 -8.08 -2.81
C ASN A 41 5.33 -7.91 -1.52
N ILE A 42 4.97 -6.93 -0.69
CA ILE A 42 5.60 -6.71 0.62
C ILE A 42 5.37 -7.92 1.54
N VAL A 43 4.13 -8.42 1.64
CA VAL A 43 3.82 -9.61 2.47
C VAL A 43 4.63 -10.82 2.02
N LEU A 44 4.74 -11.06 0.70
CA LEU A 44 5.51 -12.16 0.16
C LEU A 44 7.00 -12.03 0.48
N ALA A 45 7.58 -10.85 0.28
CA ALA A 45 8.98 -10.58 0.59
C ALA A 45 9.28 -10.73 2.09
N SER A 46 8.42 -10.20 2.96
CA SER A 46 8.54 -10.35 4.43
C SER A 46 8.43 -11.82 4.86
N SER A 47 7.52 -12.57 4.22
CA SER A 47 7.35 -14.00 4.51
C SER A 47 8.60 -14.80 4.15
N ILE A 48 9.15 -14.58 2.95
CA ILE A 48 10.38 -15.28 2.53
C ILE A 48 11.56 -14.87 3.42
N SER A 49 11.71 -13.58 3.68
CA SER A 49 12.78 -13.03 4.50
C SER A 49 12.78 -13.60 5.93
N GLY A 50 11.59 -13.78 6.52
CA GLY A 50 11.47 -14.40 7.85
C GLY A 50 11.76 -15.89 7.89
N LEU A 51 11.53 -16.62 6.81
CA LEU A 51 11.90 -18.04 6.72
C LEU A 51 13.42 -18.25 6.64
N ILE A 52 14.15 -17.26 6.11
CA ILE A 52 15.62 -17.30 6.01
C ILE A 52 16.32 -16.53 7.14
N TYR A 53 15.60 -16.11 8.18
CA TYR A 53 16.13 -15.39 9.34
C TYR A 53 16.83 -14.05 9.02
N HIS A 54 16.33 -13.31 8.01
CA HIS A 54 16.90 -12.02 7.59
C HIS A 54 15.87 -10.87 7.47
N VAL A 55 14.83 -10.86 8.32
CA VAL A 55 13.80 -9.78 8.30
C VAL A 55 14.35 -8.39 8.60
N ASP A 56 15.53 -8.29 9.19
CA ASP A 56 16.23 -7.04 9.50
C ASP A 56 17.06 -6.51 8.32
N ASP A 57 17.33 -7.35 7.31
CA ASP A 57 18.22 -7.00 6.21
C ASP A 57 17.49 -6.32 5.03
N ARG A 58 17.84 -5.05 4.81
CA ARG A 58 17.33 -4.23 3.69
C ARG A 58 17.74 -4.78 2.32
N PHE A 59 18.94 -5.35 2.18
CA PHE A 59 19.44 -5.89 0.93
C PHE A 59 18.64 -7.11 0.49
N VAL A 60 18.28 -7.98 1.44
CA VAL A 60 17.42 -9.14 1.19
C VAL A 60 16.07 -8.70 0.65
N PHE A 61 15.44 -7.68 1.24
CA PHE A 61 14.19 -7.13 0.70
C PHE A 61 14.33 -6.60 -0.72
N THR A 62 15.33 -5.76 -0.99
CA THR A 62 15.56 -5.22 -2.33
C THR A 62 15.81 -6.33 -3.35
N PHE A 63 16.59 -7.35 -2.98
CA PHE A 63 16.84 -8.52 -3.82
C PHE A 63 15.55 -9.30 -4.11
N LEU A 64 14.74 -9.59 -3.10
CA LEU A 64 13.46 -10.29 -3.28
C LEU A 64 12.51 -9.51 -4.18
N HIS A 65 12.38 -8.20 -3.99
CA HIS A 65 11.56 -7.37 -4.89
C HIS A 65 12.10 -7.34 -6.32
N ALA A 66 13.42 -7.33 -6.51
CA ALA A 66 14.02 -7.42 -7.84
C ALA A 66 13.74 -8.77 -8.51
N VAL A 67 13.84 -9.88 -7.77
CA VAL A 67 13.50 -11.22 -8.27
C VAL A 67 12.03 -11.28 -8.68
N ILE A 68 11.11 -10.80 -7.84
CA ILE A 68 9.67 -10.76 -8.16
C ILE A 68 9.43 -9.90 -9.41
N PHE A 69 10.04 -8.73 -9.50
CA PHE A 69 9.93 -7.85 -10.67
C PHE A 69 10.41 -8.54 -11.96
N ILE A 70 11.55 -9.22 -11.92
CA ILE A 70 12.09 -9.96 -13.07
C ILE A 70 11.13 -11.08 -13.49
N ILE A 71 10.62 -11.88 -12.54
CA ILE A 71 9.67 -12.95 -12.84
C ILE A 71 8.42 -12.40 -13.53
N VAL A 72 7.82 -11.33 -12.99
CA VAL A 72 6.65 -10.67 -13.58
C VAL A 72 6.98 -10.09 -14.95
N GLY A 73 8.16 -9.48 -15.12
CA GLY A 73 8.64 -8.95 -16.39
C GLY A 73 8.78 -10.04 -17.48
N LEU A 74 9.34 -11.19 -17.13
CA LEU A 74 9.47 -12.34 -18.05
C LEU A 74 8.10 -12.89 -18.46
N VAL A 75 7.13 -12.96 -17.54
CA VAL A 75 5.76 -13.37 -17.86
C VAL A 75 5.08 -12.34 -18.77
N TRP A 76 5.28 -11.06 -18.50
CA TRP A 76 4.73 -9.96 -19.32
C TRP A 76 5.28 -9.97 -20.76
N GLU A 77 6.58 -10.25 -20.92
CA GLU A 77 7.21 -10.42 -22.23
C GLU A 77 6.62 -11.62 -23.00
N LYS A 78 6.46 -12.77 -22.33
CA LYS A 78 5.82 -13.96 -22.92
C LYS A 78 4.38 -13.71 -23.38
N GLN A 79 3.65 -12.84 -22.69
CA GLN A 79 2.28 -12.46 -23.05
C GLN A 79 2.19 -11.38 -24.13
N LYS A 80 3.29 -11.10 -24.85
CA LYS A 80 3.35 -10.11 -25.94
C LYS A 80 2.95 -8.70 -25.51
N ARG A 81 3.26 -8.33 -24.26
CA ARG A 81 3.10 -6.96 -23.73
C ARG A 81 1.67 -6.42 -23.92
N PRO A 82 0.67 -6.95 -23.16
CA PRO A 82 -0.68 -6.38 -23.18
C PRO A 82 -0.61 -4.85 -23.03
N GLY A 83 -1.24 -4.15 -23.96
CA GLY A 83 -0.97 -2.73 -24.24
C GLY A 83 -1.10 -1.83 -23.01
N LEU A 84 -0.17 -0.88 -22.90
CA LEU A 84 -0.21 0.19 -21.91
C LEU A 84 -1.43 1.07 -22.20
N ILE A 85 -2.34 1.18 -21.23
CA ILE A 85 -3.57 1.98 -21.39
C ILE A 85 -3.18 3.43 -21.73
N GLU A 86 -3.58 3.92 -22.91
CA GLU A 86 -3.39 5.30 -23.32
C GLU A 86 -4.24 6.24 -22.44
N SER A 87 -3.61 6.84 -21.43
CA SER A 87 -4.26 7.74 -20.47
C SER A 87 -3.97 9.22 -20.77
N LYS A 88 -4.15 9.66 -22.02
CA LYS A 88 -3.93 11.07 -22.37
C LYS A 88 -5.12 12.00 -22.05
N GLU A 89 -6.35 11.49 -21.98
CA GLU A 89 -7.54 12.32 -21.75
C GLU A 89 -7.99 12.47 -20.28
N THR A 90 -7.39 11.70 -19.37
CA THR A 90 -7.93 11.54 -18.01
C THR A 90 -7.76 12.79 -17.13
N LEU A 91 -6.58 13.40 -17.15
CA LEU A 91 -6.23 14.44 -16.17
C LEU A 91 -7.06 15.73 -16.39
N LYS A 92 -7.23 16.12 -17.66
CA LYS A 92 -8.01 17.31 -18.04
C LYS A 92 -9.48 17.16 -17.68
N SER A 93 -10.06 15.98 -17.95
CA SER A 93 -11.45 15.67 -17.57
C SER A 93 -11.68 15.72 -16.05
N PHE A 94 -10.70 15.26 -15.26
CA PHE A 94 -10.77 15.28 -13.81
C PHE A 94 -10.82 16.71 -13.26
N PHE A 95 -9.90 17.58 -13.71
CA PHE A 95 -9.88 18.99 -13.28
C PHE A 95 -11.14 19.74 -13.70
N SER A 96 -11.69 19.47 -14.89
CA SER A 96 -12.95 20.09 -15.31
C SER A 96 -14.14 19.65 -14.45
N THR A 97 -14.24 18.37 -14.12
CA THR A 97 -15.32 17.88 -13.24
C THR A 97 -15.14 18.41 -11.82
N LEU A 98 -13.92 18.42 -11.29
CA LEU A 98 -13.62 18.96 -9.97
C LEU A 98 -13.99 20.44 -9.87
N HIS A 99 -13.62 21.25 -10.86
CA HIS A 99 -13.97 22.67 -10.89
C HIS A 99 -15.49 22.91 -10.90
N LEU A 100 -16.23 22.15 -11.71
CA LEU A 100 -17.69 22.23 -11.78
C LEU A 100 -18.36 21.79 -10.47
N THR A 101 -17.83 20.75 -9.82
CA THR A 101 -18.35 20.21 -8.56
C THR A 101 -18.06 21.13 -7.37
N LEU A 102 -16.87 21.75 -7.32
CA LEU A 102 -16.49 22.71 -6.27
C LEU A 102 -17.19 24.07 -6.39
N LYS A 103 -17.94 24.32 -7.47
CA LYS A 103 -18.78 25.51 -7.59
C LYS A 103 -20.00 25.47 -6.67
N GLN A 104 -20.40 24.28 -6.22
CA GLN A 104 -21.48 24.10 -5.24
C GLN A 104 -20.93 24.31 -3.82
N ARG A 105 -21.53 25.23 -3.06
CA ARG A 105 -20.98 25.71 -1.78
C ARG A 105 -20.89 24.58 -0.75
N GLU A 106 -21.91 23.73 -0.69
CA GLU A 106 -21.99 22.61 0.26
C GLU A 106 -20.89 21.59 -0.01
N ILE A 107 -20.73 21.18 -1.28
CA ILE A 107 -19.70 20.22 -1.68
C ILE A 107 -18.30 20.79 -1.50
N ALA A 108 -18.11 22.09 -1.78
CA ALA A 108 -16.83 22.76 -1.58
C ALA A 108 -16.41 22.77 -0.10
N VAL A 109 -17.34 23.04 0.82
CA VAL A 109 -17.06 22.99 2.27
C VAL A 109 -16.71 21.58 2.70
N THR A 110 -17.49 20.56 2.30
CA THR A 110 -17.18 19.17 2.63
C THR A 110 -15.82 18.74 2.08
N PHE A 111 -15.51 19.09 0.84
CA PHE A 111 -14.22 18.78 0.23
C PHE A 111 -13.06 19.46 0.96
N ALA A 112 -13.21 20.73 1.34
CA ALA A 112 -12.20 21.46 2.10
C ALA A 112 -11.95 20.81 3.47
N VAL A 113 -12.99 20.38 4.18
CA VAL A 113 -12.85 19.66 5.46
C VAL A 113 -12.10 18.35 5.26
N ILE A 114 -12.44 17.56 4.23
CA ILE A 114 -11.73 16.29 3.92
C ILE A 114 -10.25 16.55 3.64
N VAL A 115 -9.94 17.54 2.80
CA VAL A 115 -8.54 17.91 2.48
C VAL A 115 -7.80 18.34 3.75
N LEU A 116 -8.42 19.17 4.59
CA LEU A 116 -7.82 19.61 5.84
C LEU A 116 -7.57 18.44 6.80
N SER A 117 -8.50 17.49 6.92
CA SER A 117 -8.32 16.28 7.72
C SER A 117 -7.18 15.40 7.21
N ILE A 118 -7.04 15.24 5.88
CA ILE A 118 -5.94 14.51 5.27
C ILE A 118 -4.60 15.20 5.55
N LEU A 119 -4.51 16.52 5.37
CA LEU A 119 -3.30 17.30 5.65
C LEU A 119 -2.92 17.22 7.13
N PHE A 120 -3.90 17.30 8.02
CA PHE A 120 -3.69 17.14 9.45
C PHE A 120 -3.13 15.75 9.77
N GLN A 121 -3.69 14.67 9.23
CA GLN A 121 -3.16 13.31 9.41
C GLN A 121 -1.73 13.17 8.89
N ILE A 122 -1.44 13.65 7.67
CA ILE A 122 -0.07 13.61 7.12
C ILE A 122 0.89 14.36 8.04
N THR A 123 0.48 15.51 8.56
CA THR A 123 1.30 16.30 9.50
C THR A 123 1.59 15.51 10.77
N LEU A 124 0.59 14.84 11.35
CA LEU A 124 0.80 14.00 12.53
C LEU A 124 1.79 12.87 12.24
N ILE A 125 1.67 12.18 11.11
CA ILE A 125 2.57 11.07 10.74
C ILE A 125 4.02 11.55 10.55
N VAL A 126 4.22 12.74 9.98
CA VAL A 126 5.56 13.26 9.66
C VAL A 126 6.21 13.98 10.85
N VAL A 127 5.42 14.53 11.78
CA VAL A 127 5.94 15.34 12.90
C VAL A 127 5.99 14.56 14.20
N MET A 128 5.01 13.70 14.46
CA MET A 128 4.89 12.97 15.72
C MET A 128 5.33 11.52 15.55
N PRO A 129 6.16 10.98 16.46
CA PRO A 129 6.37 9.54 16.53
C PRO A 129 5.03 8.80 16.71
N PRO A 130 4.96 7.50 16.36
CA PRO A 130 3.76 6.70 16.57
C PRO A 130 3.31 6.79 18.03
N ASN A 131 2.18 7.46 18.27
CA ASN A 131 1.63 7.69 19.60
C ASN A 131 0.29 6.96 19.81
N SER A 132 -0.14 6.17 18.82
CA SER A 132 -1.34 5.37 18.92
C SER A 132 -1.06 4.19 19.87
N HIS A 133 -1.95 4.02 20.84
CA HIS A 133 -1.82 2.98 21.87
C HIS A 133 -1.73 1.58 21.24
N ASP A 134 -2.46 1.34 20.15
CA ASP A 134 -2.38 0.07 19.41
C ASP A 134 -0.98 -0.10 18.79
N SER A 135 -0.49 0.84 17.97
CA SER A 135 0.86 0.71 17.38
C SER A 135 1.96 0.48 18.43
N LEU A 136 1.91 1.19 19.56
CA LEU A 136 2.90 1.06 20.64
C LEU A 136 2.81 -0.26 21.41
N THR A 137 1.62 -0.76 21.71
CA THR A 137 1.45 -1.90 22.62
C THR A 137 1.39 -3.25 21.91
N THR A 138 0.97 -3.30 20.64
CA THR A 138 0.76 -4.55 19.88
C THR A 138 1.69 -4.70 18.68
N HIS A 139 1.90 -3.65 17.91
CA HIS A 139 2.57 -3.80 16.62
C HIS A 139 4.08 -3.59 16.71
N LEU A 140 4.52 -2.54 17.39
CA LEU A 140 5.94 -2.16 17.48
C LEU A 140 6.75 -3.13 18.36
N SER A 141 6.18 -3.59 19.48
CA SER A 141 6.84 -4.56 20.37
C SER A 141 7.16 -5.88 19.65
N ARG A 142 6.18 -6.41 18.93
CA ARG A 142 6.32 -7.62 18.10
C ARG A 142 7.36 -7.46 16.99
N ILE A 143 7.34 -6.33 16.29
CA ILE A 143 8.29 -6.07 15.20
C ILE A 143 9.71 -5.88 15.74
N GLY A 144 9.86 -5.23 16.89
CA GLY A 144 11.15 -5.13 17.59
C GLY A 144 11.72 -6.51 17.89
N TYR A 145 10.90 -7.45 18.36
CA TYR A 145 11.33 -8.83 18.56
C TYR A 145 11.75 -9.51 17.24
N TRP A 146 10.97 -9.36 16.17
CA TRP A 146 11.29 -9.95 14.87
C TRP A 146 12.63 -9.45 14.32
N LEU A 147 12.88 -8.14 14.43
CA LEU A 147 14.13 -7.53 14.01
C LEU A 147 15.32 -8.04 14.83
N GLN A 148 15.13 -8.31 16.13
CA GLN A 148 16.19 -8.86 16.98
C GLN A 148 16.53 -10.33 16.66
N ASN A 149 15.53 -11.11 16.25
CA ASN A 149 15.69 -12.55 16.02
C ASN A 149 15.84 -12.91 14.54
N GLY A 150 15.76 -11.93 13.63
CA GLY A 150 15.81 -12.14 12.19
C GLY A 150 14.56 -12.82 11.61
N THR A 151 13.54 -13.18 12.40
CA THR A 151 12.40 -13.98 11.95
C THR A 151 11.08 -13.59 12.61
N TYR A 152 9.96 -13.85 11.93
CA TYR A 152 8.61 -13.76 12.51
C TYR A 152 8.12 -15.09 13.10
N LEU A 153 8.92 -16.17 13.01
CA LEU A 153 8.55 -17.48 13.52
C LEU A 153 8.23 -17.45 15.02
N PRO A 154 7.39 -18.38 15.52
CA PRO A 154 6.96 -18.37 16.91
C PRO A 154 8.12 -18.35 17.89
N PHE A 155 7.99 -17.50 18.91
CA PHE A 155 8.95 -17.32 19.99
C PHE A 155 8.29 -17.45 21.35
N ASN A 156 9.07 -17.39 22.43
CA ASN A 156 8.51 -17.47 23.78
C ASN A 156 7.72 -16.19 24.10
N ILE A 157 6.39 -16.33 24.14
CA ILE A 157 5.45 -15.23 23.98
C ILE A 157 5.14 -14.59 25.34
N HIS A 158 5.33 -13.27 25.45
CA HIS A 158 4.90 -12.50 26.63
C HIS A 158 3.54 -11.80 26.41
N ASN A 159 3.15 -11.57 25.14
CA ASN A 159 1.91 -10.87 24.77
C ASN A 159 1.01 -11.77 23.92
N ILE A 160 -0.15 -12.15 24.47
CA ILE A 160 -1.13 -13.02 23.79
C ILE A 160 -1.59 -12.49 22.43
N ARG A 161 -1.51 -11.17 22.22
CA ARG A 161 -1.90 -10.49 20.98
C ARG A 161 -1.05 -10.93 19.78
N ASP A 162 0.17 -11.38 20.02
CA ASP A 162 1.07 -11.89 18.97
C ASP A 162 0.56 -13.17 18.31
N ILE A 163 -0.37 -13.88 18.97
CA ILE A 163 -0.95 -15.15 18.49
C ILE A 163 -2.10 -14.93 17.50
N TYR A 164 -3.00 -13.99 17.81
CA TYR A 164 -4.25 -13.85 17.07
C TYR A 164 -4.31 -12.64 16.14
N TYR A 165 -3.42 -11.65 16.28
CA TYR A 165 -3.34 -10.55 15.32
C TYR A 165 -2.76 -11.04 14.00
N PRO A 166 -3.36 -10.66 12.85
CA PRO A 166 -2.86 -11.06 11.54
C PRO A 166 -1.44 -10.53 11.30
N LEU A 167 -0.63 -11.32 10.58
CA LEU A 167 0.74 -10.96 10.23
C LEU A 167 0.81 -9.90 9.13
N ASN A 168 -0.14 -9.91 8.19
CA ASN A 168 -0.05 -9.09 6.98
C ASN A 168 0.09 -7.58 7.25
N PRO A 169 -0.72 -6.95 8.13
CA PRO A 169 -0.52 -5.55 8.47
C PRO A 169 0.81 -5.29 9.17
N ALA A 170 1.25 -6.22 10.03
CA ALA A 170 2.53 -6.11 10.72
C ALA A 170 3.72 -6.18 9.75
N PHE A 171 3.61 -6.93 8.64
CA PHE A 171 4.64 -6.94 7.59
C PHE A 171 4.77 -5.60 6.87
N GLN A 172 3.69 -4.83 6.69
CA GLN A 172 3.79 -3.48 6.13
C GLN A 172 4.60 -2.55 7.06
N VAL A 173 4.34 -2.66 8.36
CA VAL A 173 5.04 -1.88 9.39
C VAL A 173 6.51 -2.29 9.46
N LEU A 174 6.79 -3.61 9.49
CA LEU A 174 8.14 -4.17 9.47
C LEU A 174 8.91 -3.67 8.24
N TRP A 175 8.34 -3.83 7.05
CA TRP A 175 8.97 -3.38 5.81
C TRP A 175 9.26 -1.88 5.85
N THR A 176 8.33 -1.08 6.36
CA THR A 176 8.54 0.37 6.49
C THR A 176 9.74 0.66 7.40
N ILE A 177 9.79 0.07 8.59
CA ILE A 177 10.89 0.26 9.56
C ILE A 177 12.22 -0.20 8.99
N VAL A 178 12.26 -1.36 8.34
CA VAL A 178 13.48 -1.90 7.72
C VAL A 178 13.95 -0.96 6.62
N GLN A 179 13.07 -0.49 5.73
CA GLN A 179 13.47 0.35 4.61
C GLN A 179 13.89 1.76 5.05
N THR A 180 13.17 2.39 5.97
CA THR A 180 13.45 3.76 6.41
C THR A 180 14.54 3.79 7.50
N GLY A 181 14.63 2.74 8.31
CA GLY A 181 15.42 2.74 9.55
C GLY A 181 14.77 3.48 10.70
N SER A 182 13.49 3.82 10.60
CA SER A 182 12.75 4.60 11.58
C SER A 182 11.30 4.16 11.65
N ASP A 183 10.74 4.21 12.86
CA ASP A 183 9.34 3.99 13.17
C ASP A 183 8.42 5.18 12.82
N MET A 184 8.97 6.35 12.47
CA MET A 184 8.21 7.56 12.16
C MET A 184 7.13 7.32 11.07
N TYR A 185 7.43 6.51 10.06
CA TYR A 185 6.56 6.35 8.90
C TYR A 185 5.59 5.16 8.99
N VAL A 186 5.51 4.48 10.13
CA VAL A 186 4.72 3.26 10.33
C VAL A 186 3.23 3.44 9.98
N GLU A 187 2.68 4.59 10.36
CA GLU A 187 1.28 4.96 10.15
C GLU A 187 0.96 5.26 8.67
N MET A 188 1.96 5.39 7.79
CA MET A 188 1.73 5.57 6.34
C MET A 188 0.98 4.39 5.73
N SER A 189 1.22 3.17 6.23
CA SER A 189 0.52 1.97 5.76
C SER A 189 -1.00 2.07 5.96
N GLN A 190 -1.42 2.53 7.14
CA GLN A 190 -2.82 2.76 7.48
C GLN A 190 -3.41 3.96 6.73
N PHE A 191 -2.63 5.01 6.54
CA PHE A 191 -3.05 6.16 5.73
C PHE A 191 -3.38 5.76 4.28
N PHE A 192 -2.53 4.96 3.63
CA PHE A 192 -2.83 4.46 2.28
C PHE A 192 -4.03 3.51 2.26
N ALA A 193 -4.23 2.70 3.30
CA ALA A 193 -5.41 1.84 3.44
C ALA A 193 -6.70 2.66 3.50
N MET A 194 -6.72 3.78 4.24
CA MET A 194 -7.85 4.70 4.30
C MET A 194 -8.21 5.23 2.91
N LEU A 195 -7.21 5.68 2.13
CA LEU A 195 -7.43 6.18 0.76
C LEU A 195 -7.95 5.08 -0.18
N ALA A 196 -7.40 3.87 -0.07
CA ALA A 196 -7.86 2.71 -0.85
C ALA A 196 -9.32 2.36 -0.51
N CYS A 197 -9.69 2.38 0.77
CA CYS A 197 -11.08 2.16 1.20
C CYS A 197 -12.04 3.22 0.64
N ALA A 198 -11.69 4.50 0.71
CA ALA A 198 -12.50 5.57 0.13
C ALA A 198 -12.71 5.38 -1.39
N LEU A 199 -11.63 5.01 -2.10
CA LEU A 199 -11.69 4.72 -3.53
C LEU A 199 -12.54 3.47 -3.84
N ALA A 200 -12.46 2.43 -3.00
CA ALA A 200 -13.28 1.23 -3.13
C ALA A 200 -14.78 1.53 -2.95
N VAL A 201 -15.15 2.33 -1.94
CA VAL A 201 -16.54 2.77 -1.72
C VAL A 201 -17.07 3.54 -2.94
N TYR A 202 -16.26 4.43 -3.51
CA TYR A 202 -16.61 5.15 -4.73
C TYR A 202 -16.79 4.21 -5.93
N GLY A 203 -15.87 3.25 -6.11
CA GLY A 203 -15.94 2.25 -7.18
C GLY A 203 -17.19 1.39 -7.09
N LEU A 204 -17.49 0.88 -5.89
CA LEU A 204 -18.68 0.07 -5.60
C LEU A 204 -19.97 0.86 -5.84
N SER A 205 -20.04 2.10 -5.34
CA SER A 205 -21.20 2.99 -5.56
C SER A 205 -21.51 3.18 -7.05
N ARG A 206 -20.48 3.32 -7.90
CA ARG A 206 -20.66 3.42 -9.35
C ARG A 206 -21.11 2.12 -10.01
N LEU A 207 -20.62 0.98 -9.53
CA LEU A 207 -21.05 -0.33 -10.03
C LEU A 207 -22.53 -0.59 -9.70
N LEU A 208 -22.94 -0.30 -8.48
CA LEU A 208 -24.33 -0.45 -8.04
C LEU A 208 -25.29 0.45 -8.81
N ASN A 209 -24.94 1.73 -9.01
CA ASN A 209 -25.78 2.66 -9.78
C ASN A 209 -25.88 2.27 -11.27
N ARG A 210 -24.85 1.62 -11.84
CA ARG A 210 -24.93 1.06 -13.20
C ARG A 210 -25.89 -0.13 -13.27
N SER A 211 -25.87 -1.00 -12.26
CA SER A 211 -26.77 -2.16 -12.18
C SER A 211 -28.25 -1.76 -12.16
N ILE A 212 -28.59 -0.67 -11.47
CA ILE A 212 -29.97 -0.16 -11.36
C ILE A 212 -30.47 0.43 -12.69
N LYS A 213 -29.57 0.93 -13.54
CA LYS A 213 -29.93 1.52 -14.85
C LYS A 213 -30.04 0.50 -15.99
N SER A 214 -29.57 -0.73 -15.79
CA SER A 214 -29.63 -1.80 -16.80
C SER A 214 -30.80 -2.79 -16.59
N SER A 215 -31.57 -2.60 -15.51
CA SER A 215 -32.81 -3.32 -15.17
C SER A 215 -34.01 -2.46 -15.50
#